data_AF-A0A7C3GJP8-F1
#
_entry.id   AF-A0A7C3GJP8-F1
#
_cell.length_a   1.000
_cell.length_b   1.000
_cell.length_c   1.000
_cell.angle_alpha   90.00
_cell.angle_beta   90.00
_cell.angle_gamma   90.00
#
_symmetry.space_group_name_H-M   'P 1'
#
loop_
_entity.id
_entity.type
_entity.pdbx_description
1 polymer ?
#
loop_
_entity_poly.entity_id
_entity_poly.type
_entity_poly.pdbx_seq_one_letter_code
_entity_poly.pdbx_strand_id
1 'polypeptide(L)'
;MKFLTEYRDPELAQRYLQEIKNTVTRKWTIMEVCGGQTHSLVKNGILSMLPKEINMVHGPGCPVCVTPLNLIDKAVYLAEEKNAILCSYGDMLRVPGSEKSLLEAKANGADIRILYSPLEAVQIAEQNPEKQVVFFAVGFETTAPANALSVVHAHRLKLENYSILASHVLVPPAIEAVMEDEESHIEAFLAAGHVCTIMGTLEYYPLVEKFKVPVVVTGFEPVDLLQGILMTVQQLEKGEAKVENQY
;
A
#
# COMPACT_ATOMS: atom_id res chain seq x y z
N MET A 1 15.29 -2.56 -16.10
CA MET A 1 14.47 -1.41 -16.54
C MET A 1 15.39 -0.33 -17.08
N LYS A 2 14.98 0.33 -18.17
CA LYS A 2 15.61 1.57 -18.64
C LYS A 2 15.46 2.62 -17.50
N PHE A 3 16.48 3.44 -17.22
CA PHE A 3 16.52 4.51 -16.19
C PHE A 3 16.79 4.13 -14.71
N LEU A 4 16.87 2.84 -14.35
CA LEU A 4 17.22 2.42 -12.96
C LEU A 4 18.54 3.00 -12.43
N THR A 5 19.50 3.26 -13.32
CA THR A 5 20.81 3.83 -12.98
C THR A 5 20.73 5.30 -12.60
N GLU A 6 19.81 6.06 -13.20
CA GLU A 6 19.66 7.50 -12.96
C GLU A 6 18.93 7.75 -11.63
N TYR A 7 17.88 6.96 -11.33
CA TYR A 7 17.16 7.01 -10.06
C TYR A 7 17.92 6.36 -8.87
N ARG A 8 19.11 5.81 -9.12
CA ARG A 8 20.05 5.30 -8.12
C ARG A 8 21.40 6.01 -8.16
N ASP A 9 21.47 7.16 -8.82
CA ASP A 9 22.70 7.93 -8.92
C ASP A 9 23.14 8.43 -7.53
N PRO A 10 24.29 7.96 -7.00
CA PRO A 10 24.76 8.36 -5.68
C PRO A 10 25.13 9.85 -5.61
N GLU A 11 25.59 10.46 -6.71
CA GLU A 11 25.93 11.88 -6.73
C GLU A 11 24.67 12.76 -6.63
N LEU A 12 23.59 12.32 -7.27
CA LEU A 12 22.30 13.02 -7.22
C LEU A 12 21.64 12.85 -5.84
N ALA A 13 21.69 11.64 -5.27
CA ALA A 13 21.22 11.40 -3.91
C ALA A 13 21.97 12.28 -2.88
N GLN A 14 23.30 12.38 -3.01
CA GLN A 14 24.11 13.22 -2.12
C GLN A 14 23.78 14.71 -2.28
N ARG A 15 23.50 15.18 -3.51
CA ARG A 15 23.04 16.55 -3.76
C ARG A 15 21.72 16.83 -3.06
N TYR A 16 20.72 15.96 -3.20
CA TYR A 16 19.43 16.15 -2.51
C TYR A 16 19.56 16.13 -0.99
N LEU A 17 20.37 15.22 -0.43
CA LEU A 17 20.63 15.22 1.02
C LEU A 17 21.24 16.55 1.49
N GLN A 18 22.20 17.10 0.73
CA GLN A 18 22.80 18.39 1.06
C GLN A 18 21.81 19.55 0.94
N GLU A 19 20.93 19.53 -0.07
CA GLU A 19 19.87 20.52 -0.23
C GLU A 19 18.83 20.44 0.88
N ILE A 20 18.39 19.23 1.28
CA ILE A 20 17.49 19.03 2.42
C ILE A 20 18.13 19.63 3.68
N LYS A 21 19.41 19.33 3.93
CA LYS A 21 20.16 19.86 5.08
C LYS A 21 20.28 21.39 5.07
N ASN A 22 20.43 22.00 3.90
CA ASN A 22 20.49 23.46 3.77
C ASN A 22 19.12 24.13 3.87
N THR A 23 18.05 23.41 3.54
CA THR A 23 16.68 23.94 3.49
C THR A 23 16.00 23.88 4.84
N VAL A 24 16.19 22.79 5.59
CA VAL A 24 15.51 22.57 6.88
C VAL A 24 15.99 23.56 7.94
N THR A 25 15.06 24.28 8.57
CA THR A 25 15.34 25.26 9.63
C THR A 25 14.78 24.84 10.99
N ARG A 26 13.80 23.93 11.00
CA ARG A 26 13.17 23.40 12.20
C ARG A 26 12.78 21.93 12.04
N LYS A 27 12.30 21.32 13.13
CA LYS A 27 11.84 19.93 13.10
C LYS A 27 10.56 19.80 12.28
N TRP A 28 10.48 18.74 11.49
CA TRP A 28 9.33 18.38 10.68
C TRP A 28 9.04 16.89 10.76
N THR A 29 7.77 16.55 10.88
CA THR A 29 7.30 15.15 10.89
C THR A 29 6.57 14.83 9.59
N ILE A 30 7.15 13.91 8.81
CA ILE A 30 6.65 13.53 7.48
C ILE A 30 6.27 12.06 7.51
N MET A 31 5.05 11.73 7.09
CA MET A 31 4.58 10.34 7.02
C MET A 31 4.61 9.82 5.58
N GLU A 32 5.17 8.64 5.35
CA GLU A 32 4.89 7.89 4.12
C GLU A 32 3.79 6.86 4.37
N VAL A 33 2.96 6.59 3.35
CA VAL A 33 1.81 5.66 3.45
C VAL A 33 1.97 4.52 2.44
N CYS A 34 3.16 3.93 2.37
CA CYS A 34 3.44 2.81 1.49
C CYS A 34 4.58 1.91 1.99
N GLY A 35 4.29 0.63 2.23
CA GLY A 35 5.32 -0.35 2.62
C GLY A 35 6.50 -0.45 1.64
N GLY A 36 6.29 -0.16 0.36
CA GLY A 36 7.39 -0.08 -0.62
C GLY A 36 8.33 1.10 -0.39
N GLN A 37 7.79 2.26 0.00
CA GLN A 37 8.56 3.45 0.36
C GLN A 37 9.26 3.20 1.72
N THR A 38 8.56 2.66 2.72
CA THR A 38 9.15 2.19 3.98
C THR A 38 10.36 1.29 3.72
N HIS A 39 10.18 0.25 2.90
CA HIS A 39 11.21 -0.72 2.59
C HIS A 39 12.43 -0.05 1.96
N SER A 40 12.21 0.87 1.01
CA SER A 40 13.31 1.57 0.33
C SER A 40 14.04 2.55 1.25
N LEU A 41 13.32 3.31 2.08
CA LEU A 41 13.92 4.21 3.08
C LEU A 41 14.86 3.45 4.03
N VAL A 42 14.40 2.29 4.52
CA VAL A 42 15.16 1.45 5.46
C VAL A 42 16.31 0.74 4.75
N LYS A 43 16.05 0.05 3.64
CA LYS A 43 17.04 -0.76 2.91
C LYS A 43 18.23 0.08 2.43
N ASN A 44 17.98 1.30 2.00
CA ASN A 44 19.02 2.20 1.49
C ASN A 44 19.62 3.10 2.57
N GLY A 45 19.19 2.97 3.84
CA GLY A 45 19.72 3.76 4.95
C GLY A 45 19.41 5.25 4.85
N ILE A 46 18.37 5.66 4.11
CA ILE A 46 18.03 7.08 3.92
C ILE A 46 17.70 7.73 5.27
N LEU A 47 17.01 7.00 6.14
CA LEU A 47 16.63 7.48 7.47
C LEU A 47 17.81 7.95 8.33
N SER A 48 18.97 7.29 8.22
CA SER A 48 20.17 7.68 8.98
C SER A 48 20.98 8.80 8.31
N MET A 49 20.71 9.08 7.03
CA MET A 49 21.38 10.13 6.27
C MET A 49 20.63 11.48 6.34
N LEU A 50 19.33 11.46 6.61
CA LEU A 50 18.53 12.67 6.76
C LEU A 50 19.00 13.51 7.97
N PRO A 51 18.86 14.85 7.92
CA PRO A 51 19.07 15.70 9.08
C PRO A 51 18.18 15.27 10.25
N LYS A 52 18.66 15.43 11.49
CA LYS A 52 17.93 15.08 12.73
C LYS A 52 16.63 15.85 12.92
N GLU A 53 16.47 16.94 12.17
CA GLU A 53 15.28 17.77 12.10
C GLU A 53 14.14 17.08 11.33
N ILE A 54 14.44 16.16 10.41
CA ILE A 54 13.42 15.44 9.64
C ILE A 54 13.11 14.12 10.35
N ASN A 55 11.89 14.02 10.87
CA ASN A 55 11.36 12.81 11.46
C ASN A 55 10.44 12.11 10.44
N MET A 56 10.84 10.94 9.97
CA MET A 56 10.00 10.12 9.10
C MET A 56 9.13 9.17 9.94
N VAL A 57 7.82 9.15 9.66
CA VAL A 57 6.85 8.24 10.28
C VAL A 57 6.36 7.24 9.24
N HIS A 58 6.26 5.97 9.63
CA HIS A 58 5.73 4.90 8.79
C HIS A 58 4.24 4.75 9.03
N GLY A 59 3.44 5.19 8.05
CA GLY A 59 1.98 5.15 8.12
C GLY A 59 1.41 3.75 7.85
N PRO A 60 0.07 3.63 7.76
CA PRO A 60 -0.64 2.38 7.48
C PRO A 60 -0.52 1.95 6.01
N GLY A 61 0.71 1.82 5.49
CA GLY A 61 1.02 1.52 4.09
C GLY A 61 1.04 0.03 3.71
N CYS A 62 0.51 -0.86 4.56
CA CYS A 62 0.51 -2.31 4.36
C CYS A 62 -0.93 -2.85 4.39
N PRO A 63 -1.53 -3.20 3.23
CA PRO A 63 -2.94 -3.61 3.19
C PRO A 63 -3.20 -4.93 3.93
N VAL A 64 -2.20 -5.81 3.95
CA VAL A 64 -2.23 -7.07 4.71
C VAL A 64 -2.32 -6.80 6.21
N CYS A 65 -1.53 -5.84 6.70
CA CYS A 65 -1.41 -5.52 8.10
C CYS A 65 -2.66 -4.83 8.66
N VAL A 66 -3.38 -4.08 7.82
CA VAL A 66 -4.62 -3.38 8.19
C VAL A 66 -5.88 -4.19 7.85
N THR A 67 -5.73 -5.44 7.43
CA THR A 67 -6.87 -6.32 7.12
C THR A 67 -7.69 -6.58 8.38
N PRO A 68 -9.00 -6.28 8.40
CA PRO A 68 -9.85 -6.56 9.54
C PRO A 68 -9.85 -8.04 9.93
N LEU A 69 -9.70 -8.29 11.23
CA LEU A 69 -9.63 -9.63 11.82
C LEU A 69 -10.83 -10.51 11.42
N ASN A 70 -12.04 -9.92 11.39
CA ASN A 70 -13.27 -10.62 11.01
C ASN A 70 -13.29 -11.08 9.54
N LEU A 71 -12.48 -10.50 8.65
CA LEU A 71 -12.36 -10.96 7.26
C LEU A 71 -11.43 -12.17 7.17
N ILE A 72 -10.38 -12.23 7.99
CA ILE A 72 -9.53 -13.41 8.11
C ILE A 72 -10.36 -14.59 8.65
N ASP A 73 -11.15 -14.36 9.69
CA ASP A 73 -12.03 -15.38 10.27
C ASP A 73 -13.06 -15.90 9.26
N LYS A 74 -13.63 -15.01 8.43
CA LYS A 74 -14.50 -15.40 7.32
C LYS A 74 -13.77 -16.24 6.27
N ALA A 75 -12.52 -15.89 5.94
CA ALA A 75 -11.72 -16.66 4.99
C ALA A 75 -11.43 -18.07 5.53
N VAL A 76 -11.07 -18.20 6.82
CA VAL A 76 -10.92 -19.49 7.51
C VAL A 76 -12.22 -20.29 7.46
N TYR A 77 -13.35 -19.67 7.82
CA TYR A 77 -14.67 -20.32 7.78
C TYR A 77 -15.05 -20.84 6.38
N LEU A 78 -14.76 -20.08 5.33
CA LEU A 78 -15.00 -20.52 3.95
C LEU A 78 -14.17 -21.75 3.59
N ALA A 79 -12.91 -21.80 4.06
CA ALA A 79 -12.00 -22.90 3.76
C ALA A 79 -12.32 -24.17 4.57
N GLU A 80 -12.52 -24.06 5.89
CA GLU A 80 -12.76 -25.21 6.79
C GLU A 80 -14.23 -25.66 6.75
N GLU A 81 -15.19 -24.76 6.95
CA GLU A 81 -16.60 -25.12 7.16
C GLU A 81 -17.43 -25.19 5.87
N LYS A 82 -17.06 -24.40 4.85
CA LYS A 82 -17.71 -24.44 3.53
C LYS A 82 -16.97 -25.29 2.51
N ASN A 83 -15.80 -25.85 2.88
CA ASN A 83 -14.96 -26.68 2.01
C ASN A 83 -14.69 -26.01 0.64
N ALA A 84 -14.58 -24.69 0.63
CA ALA A 84 -14.24 -23.92 -0.56
C ALA A 84 -12.73 -24.00 -0.83
N ILE A 85 -12.35 -23.90 -2.10
CA ILE A 85 -10.95 -23.66 -2.47
C ILE A 85 -10.67 -22.18 -2.20
N LEU A 86 -9.98 -21.88 -1.10
CA LEU A 86 -9.61 -20.52 -0.76
C LEU A 86 -8.27 -20.16 -1.41
N CYS A 87 -8.26 -19.09 -2.18
CA CYS A 87 -7.07 -18.58 -2.83
C CYS A 87 -6.64 -17.24 -2.22
N SER A 88 -5.36 -17.04 -1.96
CA SER A 88 -4.86 -15.78 -1.38
C SER A 88 -3.39 -15.53 -1.74
N TYR A 89 -2.93 -14.29 -1.54
CA TYR A 89 -1.50 -13.97 -1.55
C TYR A 89 -0.78 -14.66 -0.38
N GLY A 90 0.52 -14.95 -0.57
CA GLY A 90 1.30 -15.77 0.37
C GLY A 90 1.60 -15.11 1.71
N ASP A 91 1.70 -13.79 1.74
CA ASP A 91 1.88 -12.98 2.95
C ASP A 91 0.65 -13.05 3.88
N MET A 92 -0.55 -13.04 3.31
CA MET A 92 -1.82 -13.14 4.04
C MET A 92 -1.95 -14.44 4.84
N LEU A 93 -1.27 -15.53 4.42
CA LEU A 93 -1.45 -16.83 5.06
C LEU A 93 -1.02 -16.83 6.54
N ARG A 94 -0.07 -15.98 6.90
CA ARG A 94 0.52 -15.94 8.25
C ARG A 94 -0.15 -14.93 9.16
N VAL A 95 -1.09 -14.14 8.66
CA VAL A 95 -1.78 -13.13 9.47
C VAL A 95 -2.72 -13.86 10.43
N PRO A 96 -2.64 -13.59 11.75
CA PRO A 96 -3.51 -14.23 12.72
C PRO A 96 -4.95 -13.71 12.56
N GLY A 97 -5.92 -14.64 12.52
CA GLY A 97 -7.33 -14.34 12.81
C GLY A 97 -7.58 -14.27 14.32
N SER A 98 -8.84 -14.27 14.74
CA SER A 98 -9.20 -14.34 16.16
C SER A 98 -8.79 -15.64 16.82
N GLU A 99 -8.93 -16.75 16.09
CA GLU A 99 -8.63 -18.09 16.58
C GLU A 99 -7.51 -18.79 15.80
N LYS A 100 -7.48 -18.63 14.46
CA LYS A 100 -6.53 -19.30 13.58
C LYS A 100 -6.13 -18.39 12.41
N SER A 101 -4.92 -18.61 11.90
CA SER A 101 -4.47 -18.12 10.61
C SER A 101 -4.90 -19.05 9.46
N LEU A 102 -4.82 -18.54 8.23
CA LEU A 102 -5.03 -19.37 7.03
C LEU A 102 -3.96 -20.47 6.89
N LEU A 103 -2.74 -20.22 7.36
CA LEU A 103 -1.70 -21.25 7.35
C LEU A 103 -2.06 -22.42 8.28
N GLU A 104 -2.62 -22.14 9.46
CA GLU A 104 -3.09 -23.17 10.39
C GLU A 104 -4.30 -23.92 9.80
N ALA A 105 -5.27 -23.22 9.21
CA ALA A 105 -6.39 -23.85 8.52
C ALA A 105 -5.93 -24.79 7.39
N LYS A 106 -4.91 -24.37 6.63
CA LYS A 106 -4.28 -25.21 5.59
C LYS A 106 -3.63 -26.45 6.19
N ALA A 107 -2.93 -26.31 7.32
CA ALA A 107 -2.31 -27.43 8.02
C ALA A 107 -3.36 -28.43 8.56
N ASN A 108 -4.57 -27.96 8.87
CA ASN A 108 -5.71 -28.79 9.27
C ASN A 108 -6.43 -29.47 8.09
N GLY A 109 -5.96 -29.27 6.84
CA GLY A 109 -6.48 -29.94 5.66
C GLY A 109 -7.42 -29.10 4.79
N ALA A 110 -7.63 -27.82 5.10
CA ALA A 110 -8.39 -26.93 4.21
C ALA A 110 -7.65 -26.70 2.87
N ASP A 111 -8.39 -26.66 1.76
CA ASP A 111 -7.81 -26.43 0.42
C ASP A 111 -7.52 -24.93 0.22
N ILE A 112 -6.33 -24.51 0.69
CA ILE A 112 -5.85 -23.13 0.61
C ILE A 112 -4.69 -23.04 -0.38
N ARG A 113 -4.83 -22.22 -1.41
CA ARG A 113 -3.86 -22.06 -2.51
C ARG A 113 -3.24 -20.68 -2.51
N ILE A 114 -1.91 -20.65 -2.61
CA ILE A 114 -1.13 -19.40 -2.67
C ILE A 114 -1.00 -19.02 -4.13
N LEU A 115 -1.43 -17.81 -4.48
CA LEU A 115 -1.39 -17.31 -5.86
C LEU A 115 -0.67 -15.96 -5.93
N TYR A 116 -0.22 -15.61 -7.14
CA TYR A 116 0.35 -14.29 -7.44
C TYR A 116 -0.61 -13.41 -8.23
N SER A 117 -1.65 -13.99 -8.82
CA SER A 117 -2.67 -13.26 -9.58
C SER A 117 -4.08 -13.75 -9.26
N PRO A 118 -5.08 -12.85 -9.15
CA PRO A 118 -6.48 -13.24 -9.01
C PRO A 118 -7.02 -13.97 -10.26
N LEU A 119 -6.40 -13.82 -11.43
CA LEU A 119 -6.77 -14.56 -12.65
C LEU A 119 -6.44 -16.05 -12.55
N GLU A 120 -5.43 -16.44 -11.77
CA GLU A 120 -5.14 -17.86 -11.50
C GLU A 120 -6.29 -18.50 -10.72
N ALA A 121 -6.95 -17.76 -9.83
CA ALA A 121 -8.12 -18.26 -9.10
C ALA A 121 -9.32 -18.49 -10.03
N VAL A 122 -9.45 -17.70 -11.11
CA VAL A 122 -10.47 -17.93 -12.15
C VAL A 122 -10.20 -19.23 -12.90
N GLN A 123 -8.94 -19.51 -13.25
CA GLN A 123 -8.55 -20.78 -13.88
C GLN A 123 -8.82 -21.98 -12.96
N ILE A 124 -8.56 -21.81 -11.66
CA ILE A 124 -8.89 -22.84 -10.66
C ILE A 124 -10.40 -23.09 -10.61
N ALA A 125 -11.22 -22.04 -10.67
CA ALA A 125 -12.68 -22.18 -10.72
C ALA A 125 -13.16 -22.94 -11.96
N GLU A 126 -12.61 -22.65 -13.13
CA GLU A 126 -12.91 -23.36 -14.39
C GLU A 126 -12.54 -24.86 -14.31
N GLN A 127 -11.43 -25.19 -13.64
CA GLN A 127 -10.93 -26.56 -13.50
C GLN A 127 -11.63 -27.37 -12.40
N ASN A 128 -12.40 -26.73 -11.51
CA ASN A 128 -13.04 -27.37 -10.35
C ASN A 128 -14.53 -26.95 -10.28
N PRO A 129 -15.36 -27.26 -11.29
CA PRO A 129 -16.74 -26.77 -11.41
C PRO A 129 -17.65 -27.20 -10.25
N GLU A 130 -17.31 -28.29 -9.56
CA GLU A 130 -18.04 -28.84 -8.42
C GLU A 130 -17.71 -28.17 -7.07
N LYS A 131 -16.68 -27.30 -7.03
CA LYS A 131 -16.27 -26.59 -5.81
C LYS A 131 -16.42 -25.09 -5.96
N GLN A 132 -16.79 -24.44 -4.87
CA GLN A 132 -16.70 -22.98 -4.74
C GLN A 132 -15.24 -22.57 -4.62
N VAL A 133 -14.83 -21.58 -5.40
CA VAL A 133 -13.48 -21.01 -5.39
C VAL A 133 -13.60 -19.55 -4.98
N VAL A 134 -12.95 -19.21 -3.86
CA VAL A 134 -13.00 -17.85 -3.31
C VAL A 134 -11.60 -17.27 -3.31
N PHE A 135 -11.41 -16.12 -3.96
CA PHE A 135 -10.18 -15.36 -3.85
C PHE A 135 -10.30 -14.32 -2.73
N PHE A 136 -9.43 -14.40 -1.72
CA PHE A 136 -9.35 -13.41 -0.65
C PHE A 136 -8.62 -12.16 -1.15
N ALA A 137 -9.41 -11.19 -1.60
CA ALA A 137 -8.97 -10.01 -2.32
C ALA A 137 -8.54 -8.91 -1.35
N VAL A 138 -7.29 -8.97 -0.90
CA VAL A 138 -6.68 -7.93 -0.05
C VAL A 138 -5.85 -6.96 -0.89
N GLY A 139 -5.87 -5.68 -0.52
CA GLY A 139 -4.96 -4.69 -1.08
C GLY A 139 -5.50 -3.28 -1.04
N PHE A 140 -4.72 -2.37 -1.62
CA PHE A 140 -5.12 -1.00 -1.85
C PHE A 140 -5.65 -0.81 -3.28
N GLU A 141 -5.72 0.43 -3.74
CA GLU A 141 -6.12 0.79 -5.10
C GLU A 141 -5.26 0.07 -6.15
N THR A 142 -3.99 -0.24 -5.85
CA THR A 142 -3.08 -0.94 -6.75
C THR A 142 -3.51 -2.37 -7.10
N THR A 143 -4.20 -3.07 -6.20
CA THR A 143 -4.65 -4.45 -6.46
C THR A 143 -6.09 -4.52 -6.94
N ALA A 144 -6.88 -3.47 -6.72
CA ALA A 144 -8.28 -3.40 -7.09
C ALA A 144 -8.54 -3.67 -8.60
N PRO A 145 -7.76 -3.12 -9.56
CA PRO A 145 -7.97 -3.41 -10.98
C PRO A 145 -7.85 -4.88 -11.35
N ALA A 146 -6.83 -5.58 -10.84
CA ALA A 146 -6.64 -7.00 -11.13
C ALA A 146 -7.75 -7.86 -10.53
N ASN A 147 -8.19 -7.51 -9.31
CA ASN A 147 -9.29 -8.20 -8.63
C ASN A 147 -10.63 -7.94 -9.33
N ALA A 148 -10.87 -6.73 -9.82
CA ALA A 148 -12.06 -6.43 -10.63
C ALA A 148 -12.03 -7.20 -11.96
N LEU A 149 -10.86 -7.27 -12.61
CA LEU A 149 -10.68 -7.98 -13.86
C LEU A 149 -10.96 -9.48 -13.71
N SER A 150 -10.59 -10.11 -12.58
CA SER A 150 -10.89 -11.53 -12.35
C SER A 150 -12.39 -11.80 -12.26
N VAL A 151 -13.15 -10.92 -11.61
CA VAL A 151 -14.62 -11.01 -11.57
C VAL A 151 -15.22 -10.84 -12.96
N VAL A 152 -14.77 -9.85 -13.73
CA VAL A 152 -15.22 -9.62 -15.12
C VAL A 152 -14.90 -10.83 -16.01
N HIS A 153 -13.71 -11.43 -15.82
CA HIS A 153 -13.28 -12.59 -16.58
C HIS A 153 -14.12 -13.83 -16.25
N ALA A 154 -14.33 -14.11 -14.96
CA ALA A 154 -15.19 -15.21 -14.50
C ALA A 154 -16.62 -15.06 -15.03
N HIS A 155 -17.17 -13.83 -15.00
CA HIS A 155 -18.49 -13.56 -15.56
C HIS A 155 -18.55 -13.83 -17.08
N ARG A 156 -17.53 -13.43 -17.84
CA ARG A 156 -17.45 -13.70 -19.28
C ARG A 156 -17.42 -15.20 -19.60
N LEU A 157 -16.72 -15.97 -18.75
CA LEU A 157 -16.66 -17.44 -18.83
C LEU A 157 -17.92 -18.12 -18.28
N LYS A 158 -18.87 -17.35 -17.72
CA LYS A 158 -20.10 -17.84 -17.07
C LYS A 158 -19.82 -18.80 -15.92
N LEU A 159 -18.75 -18.56 -15.17
CA LEU A 159 -18.42 -19.34 -13.99
C LEU A 159 -19.34 -18.92 -12.83
N GLU A 160 -20.13 -19.87 -12.32
CA GLU A 160 -21.03 -19.66 -11.18
C GLU A 160 -20.39 -20.01 -9.83
N ASN A 161 -19.18 -20.57 -9.86
CA ASN A 161 -18.45 -21.06 -8.68
C ASN A 161 -17.25 -20.17 -8.29
N TYR A 162 -17.09 -19.00 -8.90
CA TYR A 162 -16.03 -18.05 -8.55
C TYR A 162 -16.60 -16.87 -7.76
N SER A 163 -15.93 -16.52 -6.66
CA SER A 163 -16.27 -15.35 -5.85
C SER A 163 -15.00 -14.68 -5.30
N ILE A 164 -15.12 -13.42 -4.87
CA ILE A 164 -14.07 -12.74 -4.11
C ILE A 164 -14.57 -12.39 -2.72
N LEU A 165 -13.72 -12.58 -1.71
CA LEU A 165 -13.89 -11.97 -0.40
C LEU A 165 -13.11 -10.65 -0.40
N ALA A 166 -13.79 -9.53 -0.62
CA ALA A 166 -13.15 -8.22 -0.75
C ALA A 166 -12.73 -7.65 0.62
N SER A 167 -11.44 -7.30 0.72
CA SER A 167 -10.83 -6.58 1.84
C SER A 167 -9.92 -5.48 1.30
N HIS A 168 -10.48 -4.64 0.43
CA HIS A 168 -9.79 -3.48 -0.10
C HIS A 168 -9.86 -2.31 0.87
N VAL A 169 -8.78 -1.56 0.96
CA VAL A 169 -8.67 -0.35 1.77
C VAL A 169 -8.24 0.81 0.87
N LEU A 170 -8.70 2.02 1.15
CA LEU A 170 -8.35 3.21 0.41
C LEU A 170 -7.33 4.04 1.18
N VAL A 171 -6.32 4.57 0.49
CA VAL A 171 -5.26 5.38 1.07
C VAL A 171 -5.73 6.80 1.44
N PRO A 172 -6.48 7.54 0.59
CA PRO A 172 -6.93 8.89 0.98
C PRO A 172 -7.77 8.93 2.26
N PRO A 173 -8.73 8.01 2.50
CA PRO A 173 -9.44 7.94 3.78
C PRO A 173 -8.54 7.58 4.97
N ALA A 174 -7.49 6.76 4.76
CA ALA A 174 -6.53 6.46 5.82
C ALA A 174 -5.69 7.71 6.19
N ILE A 175 -5.30 8.51 5.19
CA ILE A 175 -4.64 9.81 5.41
C ILE A 175 -5.59 10.77 6.14
N GLU A 176 -6.84 10.87 5.71
CA GLU A 176 -7.85 11.70 6.39
C GLU A 176 -8.00 11.31 7.85
N ALA A 177 -8.12 10.02 8.15
CA ALA A 177 -8.21 9.53 9.54
C ALA A 177 -6.99 9.93 10.40
N VAL A 178 -5.78 9.92 9.82
CA VAL A 178 -4.57 10.39 10.52
C VAL A 178 -4.57 11.91 10.72
N MET A 179 -5.14 12.67 9.78
CA MET A 179 -5.25 14.13 9.89
C MET A 179 -6.37 14.59 10.83
N GLU A 180 -7.40 13.77 11.04
CA GLU A 180 -8.52 14.04 11.97
C GLU A 180 -8.19 13.67 13.42
N ASP A 181 -7.16 12.86 13.65
CA ASP A 181 -6.70 12.51 14.99
C ASP A 181 -5.96 13.68 15.65
N GLU A 182 -6.52 14.23 16.72
CA GLU A 182 -5.94 15.36 17.47
C GLU A 182 -4.60 15.00 18.15
N GLU A 183 -4.32 13.72 18.38
CA GLU A 183 -3.04 13.26 18.92
C GLU A 183 -1.96 13.10 17.84
N SER A 184 -2.35 13.17 16.56
CA SER A 184 -1.44 13.09 15.42
C SER A 184 -0.67 14.40 15.24
N HIS A 185 0.63 14.28 15.02
CA HIS A 185 1.55 15.41 14.77
C HIS A 185 2.21 15.30 13.39
N ILE A 186 1.49 14.77 12.41
CA ILE A 186 1.98 14.64 11.04
C ILE A 186 1.80 15.96 10.29
N GLU A 187 2.90 16.47 9.75
CA GLU A 187 2.94 17.79 9.11
C GLU A 187 3.01 17.70 7.59
N ALA A 188 3.27 16.52 7.02
CA ALA A 188 3.22 16.27 5.58
C ALA A 188 3.10 14.77 5.27
N PHE A 189 2.63 14.45 4.06
CA PHE A 189 2.56 13.08 3.57
C PHE A 189 3.37 12.86 2.28
N LEU A 190 4.06 11.73 2.20
CA LEU A 190 4.54 11.15 0.96
C LEU A 190 3.51 10.15 0.45
N ALA A 191 2.87 10.48 -0.67
CA ALA A 191 1.89 9.63 -1.33
C ALA A 191 2.59 8.57 -2.22
N ALA A 192 1.97 7.40 -2.28
CA ALA A 192 2.51 6.25 -3.01
C ALA A 192 2.32 6.40 -4.52
N GLY A 193 3.42 6.47 -5.29
CA GLY A 193 3.37 6.57 -6.74
C GLY A 193 2.50 5.50 -7.43
N HIS A 194 2.61 4.23 -7.01
CA HIS A 194 1.78 3.15 -7.57
C HIS A 194 0.28 3.33 -7.31
N VAL A 195 -0.12 3.83 -6.14
CA VAL A 195 -1.53 4.13 -5.85
C VAL A 195 -2.02 5.26 -6.74
N CYS A 196 -1.21 6.32 -6.87
CA CYS A 196 -1.51 7.47 -7.72
C CYS A 196 -1.54 7.11 -9.22
N THR A 197 -0.84 6.05 -9.64
CA THR A 197 -0.96 5.53 -11.01
C THR A 197 -2.36 4.99 -11.30
N ILE A 198 -3.08 4.50 -10.28
CA ILE A 198 -4.45 3.99 -10.45
C ILE A 198 -5.48 5.09 -10.32
N MET A 199 -5.43 5.87 -9.24
CA MET A 199 -6.48 6.85 -8.91
C MET A 199 -6.15 8.29 -9.33
N GLY A 200 -4.93 8.56 -9.78
CA GLY A 200 -4.42 9.92 -9.95
C GLY A 200 -4.15 10.61 -8.61
N THR A 201 -4.19 11.95 -8.61
CA THR A 201 -3.97 12.80 -7.42
C THR A 201 -5.21 13.55 -6.95
N LEU A 202 -6.35 13.34 -7.63
CA LEU A 202 -7.56 14.14 -7.45
C LEU A 202 -8.09 14.11 -6.01
N GLU A 203 -8.03 12.95 -5.36
CA GLU A 203 -8.53 12.77 -3.99
C GLU A 203 -7.66 13.45 -2.92
N TYR A 204 -6.44 13.84 -3.24
CA TYR A 204 -5.58 14.55 -2.27
C TYR A 204 -5.85 16.06 -2.22
N TYR A 205 -6.37 16.68 -3.28
CA TYR A 205 -6.59 18.13 -3.29
C TYR A 205 -7.58 18.59 -2.20
N PRO A 206 -8.75 17.95 -2.00
CA PRO A 206 -9.65 18.31 -0.91
C PRO A 206 -9.03 18.13 0.48
N LEU A 207 -8.17 17.11 0.66
CA LEU A 207 -7.48 16.88 1.93
C LEU A 207 -6.49 18.00 2.23
N VAL A 208 -5.64 18.36 1.26
CA VAL A 208 -4.70 19.48 1.41
C VAL A 208 -5.45 20.80 1.66
N GLU A 209 -6.57 21.02 0.98
CA GLU A 209 -7.40 22.22 1.19
C GLU A 209 -8.00 22.28 2.60
N LYS A 210 -8.52 21.15 3.10
CA LYS A 210 -9.16 21.03 4.43
C LYS A 210 -8.14 21.15 5.56
N PHE A 211 -7.05 20.39 5.51
CA PHE A 211 -6.12 20.24 6.64
C PHE A 211 -4.88 21.13 6.56
N LYS A 212 -4.61 21.75 5.40
CA LYS A 212 -3.40 22.56 5.15
C LYS A 212 -2.10 21.79 5.40
N VAL A 213 -2.11 20.50 5.12
CA VAL A 213 -0.96 19.60 5.20
C VAL A 213 -0.55 19.20 3.78
N PRO A 214 0.70 19.45 3.31
CA PRO A 214 1.13 19.10 1.97
C PRO A 214 1.19 17.59 1.74
N VAL A 215 0.94 17.20 0.48
CA VAL A 215 1.04 15.81 0.00
C VAL A 215 1.91 15.79 -1.24
N VAL A 216 3.03 15.07 -1.20
CA VAL A 216 3.93 14.92 -2.34
C VAL A 216 3.92 13.47 -2.80
N VAL A 217 3.53 13.24 -4.04
CA VAL A 217 3.61 11.91 -4.66
C VAL A 217 5.06 11.63 -5.03
N THR A 218 5.57 10.47 -4.63
CA THR A 218 6.95 10.06 -4.92
C THR A 218 7.01 8.60 -5.37
N GLY A 219 8.10 8.27 -6.06
CA GLY A 219 8.46 6.91 -6.41
C GLY A 219 9.00 6.09 -5.24
N PHE A 220 9.81 5.09 -5.59
CA PHE A 220 10.30 4.07 -4.66
C PHE A 220 11.82 3.96 -4.67
N GLU A 221 12.49 4.58 -5.63
CA GLU A 221 13.95 4.56 -5.71
C GLU A 221 14.55 5.64 -4.79
N PRO A 222 15.81 5.51 -4.38
CA PRO A 222 16.43 6.44 -3.43
C PRO A 222 16.37 7.90 -3.85
N VAL A 223 16.63 8.17 -5.14
CA VAL A 223 16.60 9.53 -5.69
C VAL A 223 15.18 10.08 -5.67
N ASP A 224 14.17 9.26 -6.02
CA ASP A 224 12.77 9.68 -5.97
C ASP A 224 12.38 10.12 -4.57
N LEU A 225 12.65 9.26 -3.58
CA LEU A 225 12.31 9.51 -2.19
C LEU A 225 13.01 10.76 -1.66
N LEU A 226 14.29 10.94 -1.95
CA LEU A 226 15.03 12.13 -1.52
C LEU A 226 14.50 13.40 -2.18
N GLN A 227 14.16 13.35 -3.47
CA GLN A 227 13.56 14.49 -4.17
C GLN A 227 12.17 14.81 -3.61
N GLY A 228 11.33 13.79 -3.37
CA GLY A 228 10.00 13.96 -2.77
C GLY A 228 10.07 14.55 -1.36
N ILE A 229 11.03 14.10 -0.54
CA ILE A 229 11.30 14.67 0.78
C ILE A 229 11.76 16.12 0.65
N LEU A 230 12.68 16.44 -0.27
CA LEU A 230 13.13 17.82 -0.49
C LEU A 230 11.97 18.74 -0.90
N MET A 231 11.13 18.31 -1.84
CA MET A 231 9.94 19.07 -2.26
C MET A 231 9.00 19.31 -1.08
N THR A 232 8.79 18.28 -0.25
CA THR A 232 7.99 18.38 0.97
C THR A 232 8.56 19.40 1.95
N VAL A 233 9.85 19.30 2.27
CA VAL A 233 10.54 20.23 3.19
C VAL A 233 10.49 21.66 2.66
N GLN A 234 10.67 21.87 1.36
CA GLN A 234 10.55 23.21 0.76
C GLN A 234 9.15 23.81 0.92
N GLN A 235 8.09 23.02 0.81
CA GLN A 235 6.73 23.50 1.06
C GLN A 235 6.55 23.86 2.54
N LEU A 236 6.99 23.00 3.45
CA LEU A 236 6.90 23.20 4.89
C LEU A 236 7.63 24.47 5.35
N GLU A 237 8.85 24.71 4.87
CA GLU A 237 9.65 25.91 5.18
C GLU A 237 9.03 27.20 4.62
N LYS A 238 8.30 27.11 3.51
CA LYS A 238 7.55 28.25 2.92
C LYS A 238 6.17 28.47 3.57
N GLY A 239 5.72 27.55 4.43
CA GLY A 239 4.35 27.56 4.95
C GLY A 239 3.29 27.32 3.86
N GLU A 240 3.64 26.56 2.83
CA GLU A 240 2.75 26.18 1.74
C GLU A 240 2.21 24.77 1.94
N ALA A 241 0.98 24.52 1.48
CA ALA A 241 0.37 23.20 1.46
C ALA A 241 -0.24 22.96 0.08
N LYS A 242 0.41 22.13 -0.73
CA LYS A 242 -0.01 21.76 -2.09
C LYS A 242 0.11 20.27 -2.30
N VAL A 243 -0.64 19.77 -3.28
CA VAL A 243 -0.39 18.47 -3.89
C VAL A 243 0.66 18.68 -4.99
N GLU A 244 1.79 18.00 -4.89
CA GLU A 244 2.81 17.96 -5.96
C GLU A 244 3.07 16.52 -6.40
N ASN A 245 3.47 16.35 -7.67
CA ASN A 245 3.81 15.05 -8.22
C ASN A 245 5.27 15.01 -8.68
N GLN A 246 6.10 14.22 -8.00
CA GLN A 246 7.47 13.91 -8.40
C GLN A 246 7.55 12.65 -9.25
N TYR A 247 6.56 11.75 -9.16
CA TYR A 247 6.57 10.42 -9.75
C TYR A 247 6.12 10.37 -11.23
#